data_AF-Q7ZXK0-F1
#
_entry.id   AF-Q7ZXK0-F1
#
_cell.length_a   1.000
_cell.length_b   1.000
_cell.length_c   1.000
_cell.angle_alpha   90.00
_cell.angle_beta   90.00
_cell.angle_gamma   90.00
#
_symmetry.space_group_name_H-M   'P 1'
#
loop_
_entity.id
_entity.type
_entity.pdbx_description
1 polymer ?
#
loop_
_entity_poly.entity_id
_entity_poly.type
_entity_poly.pdbx_seq_one_letter_code
_entity_poly.pdbx_strand_id
1 'polypeptide(L)'
;MSVIDMFVELQSGLSADQDVREEIRKVVQSLEQTAREILILLQGVHQEAGFKDIPAKCLKAREHYSTVRDQLATLQTKFPAEQYYKFHDQWRFVLQRLVFLASFLVYLETETLVTREAVAEILGIEYVREKGFHLDIEDYLSGVLNLANELIGC
;
A
#
# COMPACT_ATOMS: atom_id res chain seq x y z
N MET A 1 -23.70 -37.30 0.89
CA MET A 1 -22.52 -36.69 0.27
C MET A 1 -21.41 -37.74 0.31
N SER A 2 -20.93 -38.16 -0.87
CA SER A 2 -19.80 -39.09 -0.97
C SER A 2 -18.49 -38.39 -0.60
N VAL A 3 -17.46 -39.16 -0.26
CA VAL A 3 -16.10 -38.62 -0.09
C VAL A 3 -15.63 -37.92 -1.36
N ILE A 4 -15.98 -38.44 -2.54
CA ILE A 4 -15.63 -37.83 -3.82
C ILE A 4 -16.30 -36.46 -3.96
N ASP A 5 -17.59 -36.34 -3.61
CA ASP A 5 -18.34 -35.07 -3.68
C ASP A 5 -17.69 -34.01 -2.78
N MET A 6 -17.22 -34.40 -1.57
CA MET A 6 -16.50 -33.50 -0.67
C MET A 6 -15.20 -32.97 -1.29
N PHE A 7 -14.40 -33.82 -1.94
CA PHE A 7 -13.16 -33.39 -2.59
C PHE A 7 -13.41 -32.50 -3.80
N VAL A 8 -14.49 -32.73 -4.55
CA VAL A 8 -14.88 -31.87 -5.68
C VAL A 8 -15.29 -30.48 -5.19
N GLU A 9 -16.05 -30.39 -4.10
CA GLU A 9 -16.43 -29.10 -3.50
C GLU A 9 -15.21 -28.34 -2.96
N LEU A 10 -14.30 -29.03 -2.26
CA LEU A 10 -13.03 -28.44 -1.81
C LEU A 10 -12.19 -27.93 -2.97
N GLN A 11 -12.06 -28.72 -4.05
CA GLN A 11 -11.31 -28.31 -5.23
C GLN A 11 -11.91 -27.05 -5.86
N SER A 12 -13.24 -26.97 -5.98
CA SER A 12 -13.92 -25.78 -6.49
C SER A 12 -13.63 -24.54 -5.64
N GLY A 13 -13.65 -24.66 -4.31
CA GLY A 13 -13.33 -23.56 -3.41
C GLY A 13 -11.89 -23.08 -3.55
N LEU A 14 -10.93 -24.02 -3.65
CA LEU A 14 -9.52 -23.70 -3.85
C LEU A 14 -9.25 -23.01 -5.21
N SER A 15 -9.93 -23.45 -6.27
CA SER A 15 -9.84 -22.81 -7.58
C SER A 15 -10.35 -21.37 -7.54
N ALA A 16 -11.51 -21.13 -6.91
CA ALA A 16 -12.05 -19.78 -6.76
C ALA A 16 -11.12 -18.85 -5.94
N ASP A 17 -10.53 -19.37 -4.86
CA ASP A 17 -9.54 -18.64 -4.07
C ASP A 17 -8.28 -18.30 -4.89
N GLN A 18 -7.84 -19.22 -5.75
CA GLN A 18 -6.69 -18.98 -6.62
C GLN A 18 -6.99 -17.88 -7.65
N ASP A 19 -8.18 -17.87 -8.25
CA ASP A 19 -8.59 -16.84 -9.20
C ASP A 19 -8.59 -15.45 -8.54
N VAL A 20 -9.10 -15.34 -7.32
CA VAL A 20 -9.06 -14.10 -6.52
C VAL A 20 -7.61 -13.65 -6.27
N ARG A 21 -6.70 -14.57 -5.91
CA ARG A 21 -5.28 -14.26 -5.71
C ARG A 21 -4.62 -13.73 -6.97
N GLU A 22 -4.91 -14.31 -8.14
CA GLU A 22 -4.36 -13.84 -9.41
C GLU A 22 -4.87 -12.43 -9.77
N GLU A 23 -6.14 -12.13 -9.52
CA GLU A 23 -6.70 -10.79 -9.75
C GLU A 23 -6.08 -9.75 -8.80
N ILE A 24 -5.91 -10.09 -7.52
CA ILE A 24 -5.21 -9.24 -6.55
C ILE A 24 -3.77 -8.99 -7.01
N ARG A 25 -3.06 -10.05 -7.43
CA ARG A 25 -1.65 -9.96 -7.85
C ARG A 25 -1.44 -8.96 -8.98
N LYS A 26 -2.34 -8.92 -9.97
CA LYS A 26 -2.27 -7.94 -11.08
C LYS A 26 -2.34 -6.49 -10.56
N VAL A 27 -3.24 -6.21 -9.62
CA VAL A 27 -3.37 -4.87 -9.03
C VAL A 27 -2.15 -4.54 -8.17
N VAL A 28 -1.67 -5.50 -7.36
CA VAL A 28 -0.48 -5.33 -6.53
C VAL A 28 0.77 -5.02 -7.36
N GLN A 29 0.97 -5.68 -8.50
CA GLN A 29 2.09 -5.37 -9.40
C GLN A 29 2.03 -3.92 -9.92
N SER A 30 0.83 -3.41 -10.20
CA SER A 30 0.64 -2.02 -10.61
C SER A 30 0.95 -1.05 -9.46
N LEU A 31 0.49 -1.36 -8.24
CA LEU A 31 0.82 -0.62 -7.02
C LEU A 31 2.33 -0.59 -6.76
N GLU A 32 3.02 -1.72 -6.92
CA GLU A 32 4.47 -1.82 -6.74
C GLU A 32 5.22 -0.96 -7.75
N GLN A 33 4.74 -0.89 -8.99
CA GLN A 33 5.31 0.00 -10.00
C GLN A 33 5.17 1.47 -9.60
N THR A 34 3.98 1.90 -9.21
CA THR A 34 3.74 3.28 -8.76
C THR A 34 4.53 3.60 -7.49
N ALA A 35 4.63 2.67 -6.54
CA ALA A 35 5.45 2.83 -5.35
C ALA A 35 6.96 2.94 -5.67
N ARG A 36 7.45 2.27 -6.71
CA ARG A 36 8.84 2.44 -7.19
C ARG A 36 9.07 3.82 -7.79
N GLU A 37 8.12 4.33 -8.57
CA GLU A 37 8.20 5.67 -9.16
C GLU A 37 8.24 6.76 -8.09
N ILE A 38 7.34 6.67 -7.09
CA ILE A 38 7.34 7.58 -5.94
C ILE A 38 8.67 7.49 -5.17
N LEU A 39 9.18 6.27 -4.94
CA LEU A 39 10.47 6.09 -4.27
C LEU A 39 11.59 6.81 -5.01
N ILE A 40 11.76 6.56 -6.32
CA ILE A 40 12.83 7.17 -7.12
C ILE A 40 12.76 8.69 -7.05
N LEU A 41 11.55 9.24 -7.12
CA LEU A 41 11.31 10.67 -7.05
C LEU A 41 11.71 11.26 -5.70
N LEU A 42 11.28 10.66 -4.59
CA LEU A 42 11.57 11.14 -3.24
C LEU A 42 13.03 10.93 -2.85
N GLN A 43 13.65 9.80 -3.24
CA GLN A 43 15.08 9.56 -3.00
C GLN A 43 16.00 10.53 -3.74
N GLY A 44 15.49 11.21 -4.78
CA GLY A 44 16.21 12.29 -5.45
C GLY A 44 16.56 13.47 -4.54
N VAL A 45 15.99 13.57 -3.32
CA VAL A 45 16.37 14.60 -2.34
C VAL A 45 17.77 14.42 -1.78
N HIS A 46 18.31 13.20 -1.78
CA HIS A 46 19.66 12.88 -1.28
C HIS A 46 20.79 13.30 -2.24
N GLN A 47 20.47 13.75 -3.46
CA GLN A 47 21.46 14.21 -4.43
C GLN A 47 21.98 15.62 -4.08
N GLU A 48 23.20 15.99 -4.51
CA GLU A 48 23.86 17.26 -4.13
C GLU A 48 23.03 18.55 -4.36
N ALA A 49 22.10 18.54 -5.31
CA ALA A 49 21.17 19.64 -5.59
C ALA A 49 19.71 19.37 -5.16
N GLY A 50 19.44 18.21 -4.56
CA GLY A 50 18.10 17.68 -4.25
C GLY A 50 17.30 18.56 -3.28
N PHE A 51 17.98 19.16 -2.29
CA PHE A 51 17.36 19.99 -1.26
C PHE A 51 16.63 21.24 -1.80
N LYS A 52 17.11 21.83 -2.90
CA LYS A 52 16.48 23.03 -3.49
C LYS A 52 15.16 22.74 -4.19
N ASP A 53 14.87 21.47 -4.45
CA ASP A 53 13.76 21.02 -5.29
C ASP A 53 12.81 20.07 -4.51
N ILE A 54 12.91 20.03 -3.17
CA ILE A 54 12.02 19.23 -2.32
C ILE A 54 10.54 19.56 -2.57
N PRO A 55 10.10 20.84 -2.62
CA PRO A 55 8.68 21.14 -2.83
C PRO A 55 8.13 20.61 -4.16
N ALA A 56 8.91 20.70 -5.24
CA ALA A 56 8.47 20.19 -6.55
C ALA A 56 8.45 18.66 -6.61
N LYS A 57 9.40 17.99 -5.95
CA LYS A 57 9.41 16.53 -5.80
C LYS A 57 8.21 16.05 -4.98
N CYS A 58 7.88 16.72 -3.87
CA CYS A 58 6.72 16.39 -3.05
C CYS A 58 5.42 16.58 -3.83
N LEU A 59 5.28 17.67 -4.60
CA LEU A 59 4.11 17.91 -5.44
C LEU A 59 3.91 16.78 -6.46
N LYS A 60 4.96 16.41 -7.21
CA LYS A 60 4.91 15.29 -8.16
C LYS A 60 4.59 13.96 -7.47
N ALA A 61 5.14 13.72 -6.28
CA ALA A 61 4.84 12.52 -5.52
C ALA A 61 3.35 12.47 -5.10
N ARG A 62 2.76 13.62 -4.71
CA ARG A 62 1.32 13.74 -4.44
C ARG A 62 0.46 13.42 -5.65
N GLU A 63 0.88 13.79 -6.86
CA GLU A 63 0.18 13.42 -8.10
C GLU A 63 0.12 11.90 -8.27
N HIS A 64 1.21 11.18 -8.01
CA HIS A 64 1.22 9.72 -8.08
C HIS A 64 0.29 9.05 -7.05
N TYR A 65 0.02 9.69 -5.90
CA TYR A 65 -0.95 9.15 -4.93
C TYR A 65 -2.39 9.14 -5.45
N SER A 66 -2.74 9.96 -6.45
CA SER A 66 -4.05 9.83 -7.11
C SER A 66 -4.19 8.47 -7.81
N THR A 67 -3.15 8.04 -8.53
CA THR A 67 -3.07 6.70 -9.13
C THR A 67 -3.12 5.59 -8.08
N VAL A 68 -2.41 5.76 -6.95
CA VAL A 68 -2.44 4.80 -5.84
C VAL A 68 -3.85 4.64 -5.28
N ARG A 69 -4.60 5.74 -5.12
CA ARG A 69 -6.00 5.70 -4.67
C ARG A 69 -6.87 4.90 -5.61
N ASP A 70 -6.75 5.12 -6.91
CA ASP A 70 -7.52 4.38 -7.93
C ASP A 70 -7.17 2.88 -7.94
N GLN A 71 -5.89 2.56 -7.78
CA GLN A 71 -5.41 1.18 -7.70
C GLN A 71 -5.91 0.47 -6.43
N LEU A 72 -5.87 1.13 -5.26
CA LEU A 72 -6.42 0.58 -4.01
C LEU A 72 -7.95 0.46 -4.06
N ALA A 73 -8.62 1.45 -4.67
CA ALA A 73 -10.06 1.39 -4.92
C ALA A 73 -10.43 0.25 -5.87
N THR A 74 -9.54 -0.13 -6.80
CA THR A 74 -9.69 -1.32 -7.64
C THR A 74 -9.43 -2.59 -6.83
N LEU A 75 -8.39 -2.62 -5.99
CA LEU A 75 -8.01 -3.77 -5.18
C LEU A 75 -9.16 -4.24 -4.26
N GLN A 76 -9.83 -3.31 -3.58
CA GLN A 76 -10.96 -3.63 -2.69
C GLN A 76 -12.16 -4.28 -3.41
N THR A 77 -12.26 -4.18 -4.74
CA THR A 77 -13.32 -4.84 -5.52
C THR A 77 -12.99 -6.29 -5.89
N LYS A 78 -11.76 -6.75 -5.65
CA LYS A 78 -11.28 -8.07 -6.09
C LYS A 78 -11.59 -9.19 -5.10
N PHE A 79 -11.98 -8.87 -3.88
CA PHE A 79 -12.27 -9.85 -2.84
C PHE A 79 -13.41 -9.35 -1.93
N PRO A 80 -14.12 -10.25 -1.23
CA PRO A 80 -15.14 -9.84 -0.26
C PRO A 80 -14.53 -9.11 0.94
N ALA A 81 -15.16 -8.04 1.43
CA ALA A 81 -14.64 -7.23 2.54
C ALA A 81 -14.32 -8.07 3.80
N GLU A 82 -15.13 -9.09 4.08
CA GLU A 82 -14.95 -10.03 5.20
C GLU A 82 -13.61 -10.81 5.14
N GLN A 83 -13.04 -10.93 3.94
CA GLN A 83 -11.86 -11.72 3.63
C GLN A 83 -10.58 -10.87 3.56
N TYR A 84 -10.60 -9.64 4.10
CA TYR A 84 -9.43 -8.76 4.17
C TYR A 84 -8.18 -9.50 4.65
N TYR A 85 -8.22 -10.08 5.86
CA TYR A 85 -7.05 -10.78 6.44
C TYR A 85 -6.72 -12.11 5.75
N LYS A 86 -7.66 -12.71 5.00
CA LYS A 86 -7.40 -13.94 4.23
C LYS A 86 -6.41 -13.67 3.08
N PHE A 87 -6.50 -12.49 2.47
CA PHE A 87 -5.66 -12.11 1.34
C PHE A 87 -4.66 -10.99 1.65
N HIS A 88 -4.66 -10.45 2.88
CA HIS A 88 -3.82 -9.33 3.31
C HIS A 88 -2.34 -9.48 2.96
N ASP A 89 -1.78 -10.67 3.15
CA ASP A 89 -0.39 -10.98 2.78
C ASP A 89 -0.04 -10.69 1.31
N GLN A 90 -1.03 -10.66 0.40
CA GLN A 90 -0.79 -10.35 -1.01
C GLN A 90 -0.40 -8.90 -1.26
N TRP A 91 -0.92 -7.94 -0.48
CA TRP A 91 -0.59 -6.51 -0.63
C TRP A 91 0.15 -5.92 0.56
N ARG A 92 0.35 -6.69 1.63
CA ARG A 92 1.04 -6.26 2.86
C ARG A 92 2.34 -5.52 2.57
N PHE A 93 3.22 -6.10 1.77
CA PHE A 93 4.53 -5.50 1.47
C PHE A 93 4.42 -4.16 0.74
N VAL A 94 3.58 -4.08 -0.30
CA VAL A 94 3.41 -2.83 -1.04
C VAL A 94 2.70 -1.76 -0.21
N LEU A 95 1.75 -2.15 0.65
CA LEU A 95 1.06 -1.23 1.55
C LEU A 95 2.03 -0.61 2.57
N GLN A 96 2.87 -1.42 3.22
CA GLN A 96 3.91 -0.93 4.12
C GLN A 96 4.89 0.03 3.43
N ARG A 97 5.24 -0.27 2.17
CA ARG A 97 6.08 0.63 1.36
C ARG A 97 5.38 1.95 1.04
N LEU A 98 4.10 1.92 0.70
CA LEU A 98 3.31 3.13 0.46
C LEU A 98 3.15 3.97 1.74
N VAL A 99 2.97 3.35 2.91
CA VAL A 99 3.00 4.04 4.21
C VAL A 99 4.34 4.74 4.42
N PHE A 100 5.46 4.03 4.19
CA PHE A 100 6.79 4.61 4.28
C PHE A 100 6.91 5.86 3.39
N LEU A 101 6.54 5.74 2.12
CA LEU A 101 6.62 6.84 1.15
C LEU A 101 5.71 8.02 1.53
N ALA A 102 4.53 7.75 2.10
CA ALA A 102 3.61 8.80 2.54
C ALA A 102 4.18 9.52 3.77
N SER A 103 4.79 8.76 4.67
CA SER A 103 5.47 9.30 5.84
C SER A 103 6.70 10.12 5.45
N PHE A 104 7.48 9.65 4.47
CA PHE A 104 8.63 10.38 3.95
C PHE A 104 8.21 11.68 3.27
N LEU A 105 7.16 11.65 2.47
CA LEU A 105 6.58 12.83 1.83
C LEU A 105 6.18 13.90 2.86
N VAL A 106 5.42 13.52 3.90
CA VAL A 106 4.96 14.47 4.93
C VAL A 106 6.15 14.98 5.76
N TYR A 107 7.12 14.14 6.05
CA TYR A 107 8.34 14.54 6.75
C TYR A 107 9.13 15.58 5.95
N LEU A 108 9.29 15.39 4.63
CA LEU A 108 9.98 16.36 3.77
C LEU A 108 9.26 17.72 3.69
N GLU A 109 7.93 17.73 3.84
CA GLU A 109 7.15 18.97 3.79
C GLU A 109 7.03 19.69 5.13
N THR A 110 7.00 18.95 6.25
CA THR A 110 6.60 19.49 7.56
C THR A 110 7.53 19.15 8.70
N GLU A 111 8.52 18.27 8.48
CA GLU A 111 9.42 17.73 9.50
C GLU A 111 8.68 17.03 10.66
N THR A 112 7.46 16.55 10.42
CA THR A 112 6.65 15.83 11.40
C THR A 112 6.38 14.39 10.98
N LEU A 113 6.08 13.54 11.96
CA LEU A 113 5.59 12.18 11.71
C LEU A 113 4.10 12.24 11.38
N VAL A 114 3.73 11.70 10.21
CA VAL A 114 2.33 11.59 9.77
C VAL A 114 1.54 10.64 10.67
N THR A 115 0.30 11.00 11.00
CA THR A 115 -0.62 10.12 11.74
C THR A 115 -1.12 9.00 10.83
N ARG A 116 -1.53 7.87 11.43
CA ARG A 116 -2.08 6.74 10.67
C ARG A 116 -3.34 7.13 9.90
N GLU A 117 -4.17 7.97 10.49
CA GLU A 117 -5.39 8.52 9.89
C GLU A 117 -5.05 9.34 8.63
N ALA A 118 -4.05 10.22 8.71
CA ALA A 118 -3.62 11.01 7.56
C ALA A 118 -2.98 10.15 6.45
N VAL A 119 -2.26 9.07 6.79
CA VAL A 119 -1.77 8.11 5.77
C VAL A 119 -2.94 7.41 5.09
N ALA A 120 -3.94 6.95 5.84
CA ALA A 120 -5.13 6.33 5.28
C ALA A 120 -5.85 7.28 4.30
N GLU A 121 -5.96 8.57 4.66
CA GLU A 121 -6.48 9.61 3.76
C GLU A 121 -5.64 9.80 2.50
N ILE A 122 -4.29 9.84 2.61
CA ILE A 122 -3.40 9.93 1.45
C ILE A 122 -3.62 8.75 0.50
N LEU A 123 -3.73 7.53 1.05
CA LEU A 123 -3.94 6.30 0.29
C LEU A 123 -5.39 6.11 -0.20
N GLY A 124 -6.35 6.87 0.31
CA GLY A 124 -7.77 6.75 -0.03
C GLY A 124 -8.42 5.49 0.53
N ILE A 125 -7.98 5.05 1.71
CA ILE A 125 -8.50 3.88 2.42
C ILE A 125 -8.97 4.27 3.81
N GLU A 126 -9.66 3.36 4.49
CA GLU A 126 -10.14 3.62 5.84
C GLU A 126 -9.03 3.46 6.89
N TYR A 127 -9.13 4.17 8.00
CA TYR A 127 -8.27 3.91 9.17
C TYR A 127 -8.97 3.00 10.20
N VAL A 128 -10.28 2.78 10.04
CA VAL A 128 -11.13 2.00 10.95
C VAL A 128 -11.51 0.70 10.26
N ARG A 129 -11.23 -0.43 10.91
CA ARG A 129 -11.48 -1.76 10.36
C ARG A 129 -12.94 -1.97 9.96
N GLU A 130 -13.87 -1.49 10.77
CA GLU A 130 -15.31 -1.65 10.58
C GLU A 130 -15.86 -0.92 9.35
N LYS A 131 -15.09 0.02 8.78
CA LYS A 131 -15.51 0.80 7.61
C LYS A 131 -15.09 0.18 6.27
N GLY A 132 -14.28 -0.89 6.29
CA GLY A 132 -13.92 -1.64 5.08
C GLY A 132 -12.42 -1.84 4.91
N PHE A 133 -11.93 -1.63 3.68
CA PHE A 133 -10.51 -1.75 3.36
C PHE A 133 -9.72 -0.70 4.14
N HIS A 134 -8.86 -1.14 5.06
CA HIS A 134 -8.28 -0.28 6.07
C HIS A 134 -6.77 -0.42 6.20
N LEU A 135 -6.14 0.59 6.79
CA LEU A 135 -4.73 0.56 7.16
C LEU A 135 -4.56 -0.11 8.53
N ASP A 136 -4.01 -1.33 8.53
CA ASP A 136 -3.65 -2.05 9.74
C ASP A 136 -2.55 -1.31 10.52
N ILE A 137 -2.61 -1.37 11.85
CA ILE A 137 -1.64 -0.70 12.72
C ILE A 137 -0.24 -1.30 12.56
N GLU A 138 -0.11 -2.60 12.32
CA GLU A 138 1.19 -3.25 12.10
C GLU A 138 1.84 -2.77 10.80
N ASP A 139 1.04 -2.54 9.76
CA ASP A 139 1.53 -2.03 8.48
C ASP A 139 1.96 -0.57 8.58
N TYR A 140 1.20 0.24 9.33
CA TYR A 140 1.58 1.61 9.65
C TYR A 140 2.93 1.66 10.36
N LEU A 141 3.09 0.90 11.46
CA LEU A 141 4.33 0.88 12.23
C LEU A 141 5.51 0.36 11.41
N SER A 142 5.30 -0.65 10.57
CA SER A 142 6.33 -1.18 9.66
C SER A 142 6.81 -0.14 8.65
N GLY A 143 5.88 0.65 8.08
CA GLY A 143 6.22 1.75 7.18
C GLY A 143 7.00 2.88 7.87
N VAL A 144 6.62 3.22 9.11
CA VAL A 144 7.33 4.24 9.92
C VAL A 144 8.74 3.80 10.29
N LEU A 145 8.96 2.51 10.59
CA LEU A 145 10.31 2.00 10.84
C LEU A 145 11.22 2.11 9.61
N ASN A 146 10.66 1.90 8.41
CA ASN A 146 11.40 2.10 7.17
C ASN A 146 11.77 3.57 6.94
N LEU A 147 10.92 4.51 7.36
CA LEU A 147 11.25 5.94 7.32
C LEU A 147 12.51 6.25 8.15
N ALA A 148 12.60 5.70 9.36
CA ALA A 148 13.76 5.93 10.22
C ALA A 148 15.08 5.47 9.54
N ASN A 149 15.04 4.34 8.84
CA ASN A 149 16.21 3.84 8.08
C ASN A 149 16.60 4.79 6.94
N GLU A 150 15.62 5.35 6.21
CA GLU A 150 15.89 6.29 5.11
C GLU A 150 16.51 7.60 5.63
N LEU A 151 16.03 8.11 6.77
CA LEU A 151 16.53 9.36 7.35
C LEU A 151 17.96 9.24 7.90
N ILE A 152 18.37 8.05 8.34
CA ILE A 152 19.74 7.76 8.79
C ILE A 152 20.70 7.58 7.60
N GLY A 153 20.18 7.26 6.41
CA GLY A 153 20.97 7.04 5.19
C GLY A 153 21.54 8.31 4.54
N CYS A 154 21.31 9.48 5.12
CA CYS A 154 21.89 10.78 4.73
C CYS A 154 23.31 10.98 5.27
#